data_AF-A0A350XGB0-F1
#
_entry.id   AF-A0A350XGB0-F1
#
_cell.length_a   1.000
_cell.length_b   1.000
_cell.length_c   1.000
_cell.angle_alpha   90.00
_cell.angle_beta   90.00
_cell.angle_gamma   90.00
#
_symmetry.space_group_name_H-M   'P 1'
#
loop_
_entity.id
_entity.type
_entity.pdbx_description
1 polymer ?
#
loop_
_entity_poly.entity_id
_entity_poly.type
_entity_poly.pdbx_seq_one_letter_code
_entity_poly.pdbx_strand_id
1 'polypeptide(L)'
;MLYPEGLNMSVDPEFVLTKNILLTIPCYDKDVSVVLEASVNIDLSEFQLSQEEADKLLKIMYKLTWSLSEALSKDCLATCISTDIRRKDNINQLSAP
;
A
#
# COMPACT_ATOMS: atom_id res chain seq x y z
N MET A 1 42.75 -21.43 -15.36
CA MET A 1 41.44 -21.89 -15.86
C MET A 1 40.38 -21.02 -15.23
N LEU A 2 39.58 -20.37 -16.08
CA LEU A 2 38.48 -19.47 -15.72
C LEU A 2 37.31 -20.28 -15.16
N TYR A 3 36.72 -19.82 -14.06
CA TYR A 3 35.32 -20.12 -13.72
C TYR A 3 34.54 -18.80 -13.71
N PRO A 4 33.29 -18.83 -14.20
CA PRO A 4 32.66 -17.69 -14.86
C PRO A 4 32.09 -16.67 -13.88
N GLU A 5 32.13 -15.41 -14.31
CA GLU A 5 31.20 -14.37 -13.87
C GLU A 5 29.77 -14.87 -14.05
N GLY A 6 28.92 -14.70 -13.03
CA GLY A 6 27.48 -14.92 -13.18
C GLY A 6 26.85 -15.78 -12.10
N LEU A 7 26.69 -15.20 -10.92
CA LEU A 7 25.52 -15.46 -10.08
C LEU A 7 25.11 -14.11 -9.51
N ASN A 8 24.64 -13.23 -10.40
CA ASN A 8 23.60 -12.29 -10.01
C ASN A 8 22.40 -13.17 -9.66
N MET A 9 22.32 -13.62 -8.40
CA MET A 9 21.04 -13.94 -7.80
C MET A 9 20.28 -12.62 -7.78
N SER A 10 19.58 -12.29 -8.87
CA SER A 10 18.54 -11.28 -8.80
C SER A 10 17.46 -11.92 -7.94
N VAL A 11 17.57 -11.68 -6.63
CA VAL A 11 16.46 -11.91 -5.71
C VAL A 11 15.30 -11.14 -6.32
N ASP A 12 14.30 -11.86 -6.82
CA ASP A 12 13.11 -11.24 -7.36
C ASP A 12 12.56 -10.32 -6.28
N PRO A 13 12.33 -9.03 -6.57
CA PRO A 13 11.86 -8.10 -5.56
C PRO A 13 10.47 -8.53 -5.10
N GLU A 14 10.38 -9.06 -3.88
CA GLU A 14 9.10 -9.35 -3.23
C GLU A 14 8.43 -8.03 -2.86
N PHE A 15 7.31 -7.68 -3.49
CA PHE A 15 6.57 -6.45 -3.19
C PHE A 15 5.40 -6.70 -2.25
N VAL A 16 5.11 -5.72 -1.39
CA VAL A 16 3.91 -5.66 -0.57
C VAL A 16 3.17 -4.38 -0.89
N LEU A 17 1.87 -4.51 -1.15
CA LEU A 17 0.94 -3.38 -1.25
C LEU A 17 0.30 -3.18 0.11
N THR A 18 0.55 -2.02 0.70
CA THR A 18 -0.08 -1.57 1.94
C THR A 18 -1.08 -0.47 1.62
N LYS A 19 -2.29 -0.60 2.15
CA LYS A 19 -3.34 0.41 2.05
C LYS A 19 -3.94 0.66 3.43
N ASN A 20 -3.87 1.90 3.89
CA ASN A 20 -4.50 2.32 5.14
C ASN A 20 -5.62 3.30 4.84
N ILE A 21 -6.76 3.09 5.47
CA ILE A 21 -7.98 3.87 5.32
C ILE A 21 -8.43 4.30 6.70
N LEU A 22 -8.57 5.60 6.91
CA LEU A 22 -9.10 6.21 8.12
C LEU A 22 -10.28 7.10 7.72
N LEU A 23 -11.46 6.79 8.27
CA LEU A 23 -12.71 7.50 8.00
C LEU A 23 -13.31 8.01 9.30
N THR A 24 -13.72 9.27 9.32
CA THR A 24 -14.53 9.82 10.41
C THR A 24 -15.95 10.01 9.91
N ILE A 25 -16.91 9.30 10.50
CA ILE A 25 -18.31 9.26 10.04
C ILE A 25 -19.21 9.85 11.14
N PRO A 26 -20.20 10.69 10.79
CA PRO A 26 -21.18 11.18 11.76
C PRO A 26 -22.16 10.07 12.14
N CYS A 27 -22.39 9.86 13.43
CA CYS A 27 -23.41 8.95 13.93
C CYS A 27 -24.62 9.76 14.43
N TYR A 28 -25.64 9.85 13.58
CA TYR A 28 -26.81 10.71 13.81
C TYR A 28 -27.66 10.32 15.03
N ASP A 29 -27.62 9.07 15.48
CA ASP A 29 -28.39 8.61 16.65
C ASP A 29 -27.86 9.12 18.00
N LYS A 30 -26.63 9.67 18.04
CA LYS A 30 -25.94 9.95 19.31
C LYS A 30 -25.18 11.28 19.35
N ASP A 31 -25.30 12.14 18.34
CA ASP A 31 -24.51 13.38 18.22
C ASP A 31 -22.99 13.17 18.42
N VAL A 32 -22.47 12.02 17.99
CA VAL A 32 -21.04 11.65 18.07
C VAL A 32 -20.50 11.28 16.71
N SER A 33 -19.19 11.42 16.52
CA SER A 33 -18.48 10.87 15.37
C SER A 33 -17.82 9.53 15.74
N VAL A 34 -17.76 8.64 14.76
CA VAL A 34 -17.05 7.36 14.87
C VAL A 34 -15.86 7.38 13.92
N VAL A 35 -14.72 6.91 14.41
CA VAL A 35 -13.52 6.72 13.60
C VAL A 35 -13.45 5.24 13.20
N LEU A 36 -13.44 4.98 11.90
CA LEU A 36 -13.19 3.66 11.33
C LEU A 36 -11.79 3.62 10.75
N GLU A 37 -11.00 2.66 11.20
CA GLU A 37 -9.66 2.40 10.71
C GLU A 37 -9.60 1.01 10.08
N ALA A 38 -9.05 0.94 8.87
CA ALA A 38 -8.79 -0.31 8.18
C ALA A 38 -7.38 -0.28 7.57
N SER A 39 -6.60 -1.31 7.88
CA SER A 39 -5.29 -1.55 7.27
C SER A 39 -5.35 -2.84 6.47
N VAL A 40 -4.95 -2.77 5.20
CA VAL A 40 -4.93 -3.89 4.27
C VAL A 40 -3.49 -4.05 3.78
N ASN A 41 -2.95 -5.25 3.96
CA ASN A 41 -1.64 -5.63 3.46
C ASN A 41 -1.83 -6.80 2.50
N ILE A 42 -1.39 -6.63 1.25
CA ILE A 42 -1.47 -7.63 0.20
C ILE A 42 -0.06 -7.99 -0.22
N ASP A 43 0.29 -9.26 -0.06
CA ASP A 43 1.54 -9.80 -0.60
C ASP A 43 1.42 -9.92 -2.12
N LEU A 44 2.33 -9.27 -2.85
CA LEU A 44 2.38 -9.29 -4.31
C LEU A 44 3.47 -10.22 -4.85
N SER A 45 4.14 -10.99 -3.99
CA SER A 45 5.28 -11.84 -4.37
C SER A 45 4.89 -12.90 -5.42
N GLU A 46 3.66 -13.39 -5.37
CA GLU A 46 3.13 -14.38 -6.34
C GLU A 46 3.07 -13.83 -7.78
N PHE A 47 3.04 -12.51 -7.97
CA PHE A 47 2.94 -11.89 -9.28
C PHE A 47 4.30 -11.65 -9.96
N GLN A 48 5.42 -11.89 -9.26
CA GLN A 48 6.79 -11.74 -9.79
C GLN A 48 7.00 -10.41 -10.56
N LEU A 49 6.50 -9.32 -9.98
CA LEU A 49 6.51 -8.01 -10.64
C LEU A 49 7.94 -7.49 -10.79
N SER A 50 8.26 -6.91 -11.95
CA SER A 50 9.41 -6.04 -12.10
C SER A 50 9.20 -4.70 -11.36
N GLN A 51 10.28 -3.95 -11.11
CA GLN A 51 10.17 -2.61 -10.52
C GLN A 51 9.30 -1.67 -11.36
N GLU A 52 9.42 -1.72 -12.69
CA GLU A 52 8.62 -0.87 -13.58
C GLU A 52 7.12 -1.20 -13.49
N GLU A 53 6.77 -2.47 -13.36
CA GLU A 53 5.39 -2.92 -13.16
C GLU A 53 4.85 -2.52 -11.79
N ALA A 54 5.66 -2.64 -10.73
CA ALA A 54 5.30 -2.17 -9.40
C ALA A 54 5.05 -0.65 -9.38
N ASP A 55 5.87 0.15 -10.08
CA ASP A 55 5.69 1.59 -10.18
C ASP A 55 4.42 1.96 -10.97
N LYS A 56 4.11 1.20 -12.03
CA LYS A 56 2.85 1.36 -12.80
C LYS A 56 1.64 1.01 -11.93
N LEU A 57 1.72 -0.09 -11.19
CA LEU A 57 0.67 -0.52 -10.27
C LEU A 57 0.45 0.54 -9.18
N LEU A 58 1.51 1.09 -8.60
CA LEU A 58 1.43 2.16 -7.61
C LEU A 58 0.70 3.39 -8.16
N LYS A 59 1.00 3.82 -9.40
CA LYS A 59 0.29 4.93 -10.05
C LYS A 59 -1.20 4.64 -10.25
N ILE A 60 -1.57 3.41 -10.62
CA ILE A 60 -2.97 2.99 -10.75
C ILE A 60 -3.65 3.04 -9.37
N MET A 61 -2.99 2.52 -8.35
CA MET A 61 -3.50 2.49 -6.98
C MET A 61 -3.68 3.89 -6.39
N TYR A 62 -2.81 4.85 -6.70
CA TYR A 62 -3.00 6.25 -6.32
C TYR A 62 -4.23 6.87 -6.97
N LYS A 63 -4.47 6.61 -8.26
CA LYS A 63 -5.69 7.08 -8.93
C LYS A 63 -6.95 6.49 -8.31
N LEU A 64 -6.94 5.19 -8.02
CA LEU A 64 -8.06 4.52 -7.33
C LEU A 64 -8.28 5.09 -5.92
N THR A 65 -7.20 5.40 -5.21
CA THR A 65 -7.25 6.02 -3.88
C THR A 65 -7.87 7.41 -3.93
N TRP A 66 -7.49 8.21 -4.93
CA TRP A 66 -8.10 9.52 -5.15
C TRP A 66 -9.59 9.42 -5.42
N SER A 67 -10.01 8.56 -6.36
CA SER A 67 -11.42 8.35 -6.68
C SER A 67 -12.22 7.83 -5.48
N LEU A 68 -11.63 6.94 -4.68
CA LEU A 68 -12.27 6.45 -3.45
C LEU A 68 -12.42 7.56 -2.41
N SER A 69 -11.39 8.40 -2.24
CA SER A 69 -11.44 9.55 -1.34
C SER A 69 -12.54 10.55 -1.73
N GLU A 70 -12.64 10.89 -3.02
CA GLU A 70 -13.71 11.74 -3.53
C GLU A 70 -15.10 11.13 -3.30
N ALA A 71 -15.27 9.83 -3.56
CA ALA A 71 -16.53 9.15 -3.29
C ALA A 71 -16.93 9.20 -1.81
N LEU A 72 -15.99 8.93 -0.90
CA LEU A 72 -16.24 8.85 0.54
C LEU A 72 -16.35 10.21 1.22
N SER A 73 -15.73 11.26 0.66
CA SER A 73 -15.77 12.63 1.20
C SER A 73 -17.18 13.22 1.31
N LYS A 74 -18.16 12.65 0.59
CA LYS A 74 -19.56 13.07 0.66
C LYS A 74 -20.27 12.58 1.93
N ASP A 75 -19.84 11.43 2.43
CA ASP A 75 -20.49 10.71 3.54
C ASP A 75 -19.65 10.77 4.84
N CYS A 76 -18.38 11.15 4.73
CA CYS A 76 -17.44 11.23 5.86
C CYS A 76 -17.09 12.68 6.20
N LEU A 77 -16.94 12.99 7.49
CA LEU A 77 -16.44 14.27 7.98
C LEU A 77 -14.96 14.47 7.65
N ALA A 78 -14.19 13.38 7.65
CA ALA A 78 -12.80 13.36 7.25
C ALA A 78 -12.46 12.00 6.64
N THR A 79 -11.59 12.01 5.63
CA THR A 79 -11.10 10.81 4.94
C THR A 79 -9.59 10.94 4.77
N CYS A 80 -8.85 9.93 5.21
CA CYS A 80 -7.42 9.79 4.94
C CYS A 80 -7.19 8.39 4.37
N ILE A 81 -6.67 8.32 3.15
CA ILE A 81 -6.34 7.04 2.50
C ILE A 81 -4.90 7.14 2.02
N SER A 82 -4.06 6.24 2.50
CA SER A 82 -2.69 6.07 2.02
C SER A 82 -2.55 4.75 1.29
N THR A 83 -1.73 4.73 0.25
CA THR A 83 -1.41 3.51 -0.48
C THR A 83 0.05 3.54 -0.86
N ASP A 84 0.69 2.40 -0.70
CA ASP A 84 2.13 2.27 -0.85
C ASP A 84 2.48 0.87 -1.33
N ILE A 85 3.51 0.77 -2.17
CA ILE A 85 4.06 -0.49 -2.65
C ILE A 85 5.55 -0.48 -2.36
N ARG A 86 6.00 -1.37 -1.47
CA ARG A 86 7.39 -1.48 -1.05
C ARG A 86 7.95 -2.86 -1.31
N ARG A 87 9.25 -2.93 -1.58
CA ARG A 87 9.99 -4.20 -1.54
C ARG A 87 10.08 -4.68 -0.09
N LYS A 88 9.88 -5.98 0.16
CA LYS A 88 9.96 -6.60 1.50
C LYS A 88 11.31 -6.39 2.16
N ASP A 89 12.39 -6.33 1.39
CA ASP A 89 13.75 -6.08 1.91
C ASP A 89 13.86 -4.76 2.69
N ASN A 90 13.01 -3.78 2.37
CA ASN A 90 12.96 -2.48 3.04
C ASN A 90 11.99 -2.43 4.24
N ILE A 91 11.23 -3.49 4.52
CA ILE A 91 10.26 -3.52 5.63
C ILE A 91 10.97 -3.81 6.97
N ASN A 92 12.05 -4.59 6.95
CA ASN A 92 12.80 -4.97 8.16
C ASN A 92 13.75 -3.88 8.71
N GLN A 93 13.89 -2.74 8.06
CA GLN A 93 14.74 -1.63 8.53
C GLN A 93 14.00 -0.60 9.40
N LEU A 94 12.67 -0.71 9.56
CA LEU A 94 11.86 0.17 10.41
C LEU A 94 11.63 -0.37 11.84
N SER A 95 12.27 -1.48 12.19
CA SER A 95 12.28 -2.05 13.54
C SER A 95 13.69 -2.02 14.12
N ALA A 96 14.23 -0.81 14.33
CA ALA A 96 15.28 -0.57 15.30
C ALA A 96 14.80 0.59 16.22
N PRO A 97 14.85 0.42 17.55
CA PRO A 97 14.38 1.41 18.52
C PRO A 97 15.19 2.71 18.50
#